data_AF-A0A9R0JEC0-F1
#
_entry.id   AF-A0A9R0JEC0-F1
#
_cell.length_a   1.000
_cell.length_b   1.000
_cell.length_c   1.000
_cell.angle_alpha   90.00
_cell.angle_beta   90.00
_cell.angle_gamma   90.00
#
_symmetry.space_group_name_H-M   'P 1'
#
loop_
_entity.id
_entity.type
_entity.pdbx_description
1 polymer ?
#
loop_
_entity_poly.entity_id
_entity_poly.type
_entity_poly.pdbx_seq_one_letter_code
_entity_poly.pdbx_strand_id
1 'polypeptide(L)'
;MDREPWSALPQELVVSIAERLERRTYMMQFRAVCRAWRNSIPLSMLTSINYLSPLLPFKGTNHSSVLVANSVFLLQSTVNGIRRPWLISVEELNPGKLYIRAPLSRVVTKGLNSGFPENLGSSDFQELGRFYTLRKVDRPDQDMFSEKRLTEYDNKVVLFVDPVHESCPTIDDCTVVELYDQITYLSVTRLKDGETKQVCFRGSEFDDLVNFKGKVYAVDHKGSVFSMDYHSLKLLCVSETLSGSSRSNYKKRLAVSGGELYLVLRRCQISDHDAAFKVFKLNEENEKWDELVEGIGDDRILFVTFDGCFFTFVKDFPGWKGNCIVFRRGSFPEYSGIRNFDCKIFESWKLHLDVAVFHFEDGDCRPLETYPGYSHVFFP
;
A
#
# COMPACT_ATOMS: atom_id res chain seq x y z
N MET A 1 -8.52 28.71 -46.04
CA MET A 1 -7.31 28.13 -45.44
C MET A 1 -7.65 26.70 -45.11
N ASP A 2 -7.22 25.77 -45.93
CA ASP A 2 -7.39 24.35 -45.65
C ASP A 2 -6.57 24.02 -44.42
N ARG A 3 -7.24 23.57 -43.35
CA ARG A 3 -6.55 23.06 -42.17
C ARG A 3 -6.01 21.68 -42.54
N GLU A 4 -4.71 21.56 -42.66
CA GLU A 4 -4.08 20.25 -42.78
C GLU A 4 -4.49 19.36 -41.60
N PRO A 5 -4.76 18.08 -41.84
CA PRO A 5 -5.14 17.16 -40.78
C PRO A 5 -3.96 16.92 -39.84
N TRP A 6 -4.21 16.80 -38.54
CA TRP A 6 -3.19 16.46 -37.52
C TRP A 6 -2.43 15.14 -37.82
N SER A 7 -2.98 14.27 -38.67
CA SER A 7 -2.31 13.07 -39.15
C SER A 7 -1.14 13.34 -40.10
N ALA A 8 -1.07 14.54 -40.71
CA ALA A 8 -0.01 14.98 -41.60
C ALA A 8 1.14 15.70 -40.87
N LEU A 9 1.05 15.84 -39.53
CA LEU A 9 2.08 16.50 -38.74
C LEU A 9 3.45 15.80 -38.95
N PRO A 10 4.52 16.56 -39.24
CA PRO A 10 5.88 16.04 -39.28
C PRO A 10 6.25 15.25 -38.03
N GLN A 11 7.01 14.17 -38.20
CA GLN A 11 7.36 13.27 -37.10
C GLN A 11 8.10 14.00 -35.97
N GLU A 12 8.93 14.99 -36.30
CA GLU A 12 9.66 15.80 -35.32
C GLU A 12 8.70 16.56 -34.39
N LEU A 13 7.62 17.13 -34.93
CA LEU A 13 6.62 17.84 -34.14
C LEU A 13 5.80 16.88 -33.26
N VAL A 14 5.48 15.69 -33.77
CA VAL A 14 4.80 14.65 -32.99
C VAL A 14 5.66 14.23 -31.79
N VAL A 15 6.98 14.09 -31.98
CA VAL A 15 7.93 13.80 -30.89
C VAL A 15 7.98 14.95 -29.90
N SER A 16 8.12 16.20 -30.36
CA SER A 16 8.15 17.37 -29.47
C SER A 16 6.86 17.58 -28.67
N ILE A 17 5.70 17.17 -29.20
CA ILE A 17 4.45 17.14 -28.43
C ILE A 17 4.53 16.05 -27.36
N ALA A 18 4.98 14.84 -27.73
CA ALA A 18 5.12 13.72 -26.81
C ALA A 18 6.10 14.00 -25.67
N GLU A 19 7.20 14.71 -25.93
CA GLU A 19 8.19 15.15 -24.93
C GLU A 19 7.59 16.07 -23.85
N ARG A 20 6.50 16.77 -24.17
CA ARG A 20 5.78 17.64 -23.24
C ARG A 20 4.67 16.91 -22.47
N LEU A 21 4.44 15.62 -22.76
CA LEU A 21 3.47 14.81 -22.03
C LEU A 21 4.15 14.23 -20.79
N GLU A 22 4.07 14.98 -19.69
CA GLU A 22 4.71 14.63 -18.41
C GLU A 22 4.07 13.40 -17.73
N ARG A 23 2.89 12.97 -18.16
CA ARG A 23 2.19 11.80 -17.60
C ARG A 23 2.17 10.62 -18.55
N ARG A 24 2.48 9.44 -18.00
CA ARG A 24 2.44 8.16 -18.73
C ARG A 24 1.09 7.90 -19.36
N THR A 25 -0.01 8.23 -18.67
CA THR A 25 -1.38 8.06 -19.18
C THR A 25 -1.61 8.85 -20.47
N TYR A 26 -1.15 10.10 -20.53
CA TYR A 26 -1.27 10.93 -21.73
C TYR A 26 -0.42 10.38 -22.87
N MET A 27 0.80 9.91 -22.59
CA MET A 27 1.61 9.24 -23.59
C MET A 27 0.96 7.97 -24.12
N MET A 28 0.35 7.15 -23.26
CA MET A 28 -0.36 5.94 -23.67
C MET A 28 -1.57 6.26 -24.56
N GLN A 29 -2.35 7.29 -24.19
CA GLN A 29 -3.45 7.81 -25.02
C GLN A 29 -2.94 8.35 -26.36
N PHE A 30 -1.83 9.09 -26.36
CA PHE A 30 -1.20 9.62 -27.57
C PHE A 30 -0.74 8.50 -28.51
N ARG A 31 -0.15 7.43 -27.97
CA ARG A 31 0.22 6.21 -28.72
C ARG A 31 -0.98 5.38 -29.20
N ALA A 32 -2.17 5.62 -28.65
CA ALA A 32 -3.40 4.95 -29.05
C ALA A 32 -4.07 5.61 -30.27
N VAL A 33 -3.71 6.86 -30.61
CA VAL A 33 -4.33 7.63 -31.70
C VAL A 33 -4.19 6.93 -33.06
N CYS A 34 -2.95 6.62 -33.49
CA CYS A 34 -2.70 5.91 -34.75
C CYS A 34 -1.31 5.24 -34.74
N ARG A 35 -1.04 4.38 -35.74
CA ARG A 35 0.25 3.67 -35.86
C ARG A 35 1.43 4.63 -36.03
N ALA A 36 1.26 5.74 -36.77
CA ALA A 36 2.32 6.73 -36.96
C ALA A 36 2.74 7.36 -35.62
N TRP A 37 1.78 7.87 -34.84
CA TRP A 37 2.05 8.51 -33.55
C TRP A 37 2.61 7.52 -32.51
N ARG A 38 2.12 6.27 -32.54
CA ARG A 38 2.67 5.19 -31.72
C ARG A 38 4.16 4.94 -32.01
N ASN A 39 4.55 4.97 -33.28
CA ASN A 39 5.92 4.71 -33.72
C ASN A 39 6.83 5.93 -33.51
N SER A 40 6.28 7.15 -33.49
CA SER A 40 7.04 8.37 -33.19
C SER A 40 7.57 8.39 -31.76
N ILE A 41 6.89 7.72 -30.83
CA ILE A 41 7.32 7.64 -29.44
C ILE A 41 8.15 6.36 -29.25
N PRO A 42 9.46 6.42 -29.02
CA PRO A 42 10.24 5.24 -28.67
C PRO A 42 9.88 4.74 -27.26
N LEU A 43 10.02 3.44 -27.02
CA LEU A 43 9.80 2.84 -25.69
C LEU A 43 10.73 3.44 -24.62
N SER A 44 11.91 3.92 -25.01
CA SER A 44 12.85 4.60 -24.10
C SER A 44 12.23 5.85 -23.46
N MET A 45 11.38 6.61 -24.17
CA MET A 45 10.67 7.74 -23.59
C MET A 45 9.62 7.32 -22.55
N LEU A 46 9.10 6.09 -22.62
CA LEU A 46 8.23 5.55 -21.57
C LEU A 46 9.01 5.04 -20.37
N THR A 47 10.28 4.67 -20.54
CA THR A 47 11.13 4.22 -19.43
C THR A 47 11.62 5.36 -18.55
N SER A 48 11.52 6.62 -18.99
CA SER A 48 11.83 7.79 -18.16
C SER A 48 10.65 8.31 -17.35
N ILE A 49 9.44 7.74 -17.53
CA ILE A 49 8.21 8.22 -16.90
C ILE A 49 7.68 7.20 -15.90
N ASN A 50 7.37 7.72 -14.72
CA ASN A 50 6.85 6.97 -13.61
C ASN A 50 5.55 6.22 -13.96
N TYR A 51 5.42 4.98 -13.48
CA TYR A 51 4.28 4.11 -13.68
C TYR A 51 3.23 4.24 -12.56
N LEU A 52 3.67 4.22 -11.30
CA LEU A 52 2.78 4.17 -10.12
C LEU A 52 2.32 5.55 -9.66
N SER A 53 3.19 6.56 -9.75
CA SER A 53 2.87 7.93 -9.37
C SER A 53 3.61 8.91 -10.26
N PRO A 54 2.94 9.94 -10.84
CA PRO A 54 3.64 10.94 -11.62
C PRO A 54 4.68 11.72 -10.80
N LEU A 55 4.53 11.75 -9.47
CA LEU A 55 5.40 12.51 -8.56
C LEU A 55 6.56 11.71 -7.97
N LEU A 56 6.49 10.38 -7.99
CA LEU A 56 7.43 9.51 -7.28
C LEU A 56 8.12 8.54 -8.24
N PRO A 57 9.39 8.19 -8.02
CA PRO A 57 10.19 8.41 -6.81
C PRO A 57 10.65 9.86 -6.63
N PHE A 58 10.69 10.35 -5.38
CA PHE A 58 11.22 11.67 -5.02
C PHE A 58 12.38 11.54 -4.05
N LYS A 59 13.54 12.11 -4.41
CA LYS A 59 14.72 12.19 -3.55
C LYS A 59 14.74 13.56 -2.87
N GLY A 60 14.62 13.58 -1.55
CA GLY A 60 14.73 14.82 -0.79
C GLY A 60 16.13 15.43 -0.85
N THR A 61 16.27 16.65 -0.34
CA THR A 61 17.50 17.46 -0.35
C THR A 61 18.69 16.80 0.34
N ASN A 62 18.44 16.01 1.40
CA ASN A 62 19.48 15.32 2.14
C ASN A 62 19.95 14.02 1.46
N HIS A 63 19.31 13.60 0.36
CA HIS A 63 19.59 12.38 -0.44
C HIS A 63 19.73 11.05 0.35
N SER A 64 19.47 11.06 1.65
CA SER A 64 19.57 9.92 2.56
C SER A 64 18.32 9.04 2.52
N SER A 65 17.26 9.51 1.86
CA SER A 65 16.05 8.74 1.64
C SER A 65 15.31 9.12 0.35
N VAL A 66 14.52 8.18 -0.16
CA VAL A 66 13.66 8.34 -1.33
C VAL A 66 12.23 8.01 -0.93
N LEU A 67 11.31 8.93 -1.21
CA LEU A 67 9.89 8.66 -1.12
C LEU A 67 9.45 7.92 -2.38
N VAL A 68 8.86 6.75 -2.22
CA VAL A 68 8.50 5.86 -3.32
C VAL A 68 7.06 5.38 -3.22
N ALA A 69 6.43 5.24 -4.38
CA ALA A 69 5.13 4.60 -4.50
C ALA A 69 5.30 3.09 -4.60
N ASN A 70 4.38 2.37 -3.98
CA ASN A 70 4.22 0.95 -4.17
C ASN A 70 2.74 0.59 -4.27
N SER A 71 2.45 -0.44 -5.05
CA SER A 71 1.07 -0.85 -5.32
C SER A 71 0.95 -2.36 -5.28
N VAL A 72 -0.23 -2.81 -4.89
CA VAL A 72 -0.63 -4.22 -5.00
C VAL A 72 -1.60 -4.33 -6.17
N PHE A 73 -1.25 -5.15 -7.15
CA PHE A 73 -2.09 -5.44 -8.29
C PHE A 73 -2.63 -6.86 -8.21
N LEU A 74 -3.90 -7.01 -8.58
CA LEU A 74 -4.47 -8.27 -9.00
C LEU A 74 -4.29 -8.41 -10.50
N LEU A 75 -3.63 -9.47 -10.91
CA LEU A 75 -3.46 -9.85 -12.29
C LEU A 75 -4.43 -10.98 -12.63
N GLN A 76 -5.36 -10.72 -13.56
CA GLN A 76 -6.34 -11.70 -14.01
C GLN A 76 -6.01 -12.13 -15.45
N SER A 77 -5.05 -13.04 -15.60
CA SER A 77 -4.68 -13.58 -16.91
C SER A 77 -5.57 -14.75 -17.30
N THR A 78 -6.01 -14.79 -18.56
CA THR A 78 -6.71 -15.92 -19.18
C THR A 78 -5.72 -16.86 -19.88
N VAL A 79 -4.86 -17.52 -19.11
CA VAL A 79 -4.00 -18.57 -19.68
C VAL A 79 -4.82 -19.85 -19.86
N ASN A 80 -4.92 -20.37 -21.08
CA ASN A 80 -5.63 -21.62 -21.41
C ASN A 80 -7.13 -21.63 -21.00
N GLY A 81 -7.79 -20.48 -21.00
CA GLY A 81 -9.21 -20.36 -20.63
C GLY A 81 -9.50 -20.42 -19.12
N ILE A 82 -8.48 -20.60 -18.28
CA ILE A 82 -8.60 -20.56 -16.81
C ILE A 82 -8.17 -19.18 -16.34
N ARG A 83 -9.10 -18.43 -15.72
CA ARG A 83 -8.76 -17.19 -15.01
C ARG A 83 -8.06 -17.55 -13.71
N ARG A 84 -6.73 -17.41 -13.68
CA ARG A 84 -5.96 -17.55 -12.44
C ARG A 84 -5.59 -16.16 -11.95
N PRO A 85 -6.05 -15.75 -10.75
CA PRO A 85 -5.64 -14.49 -10.17
C PRO A 85 -4.24 -14.63 -9.60
N TRP A 86 -3.40 -13.62 -9.83
CA TRP A 86 -2.20 -13.46 -9.02
C TRP A 86 -2.12 -12.09 -8.39
N LEU A 87 -1.70 -12.09 -7.14
CA LEU A 87 -1.47 -10.91 -6.35
C LEU A 87 0.02 -10.57 -6.42
N ILE A 88 0.33 -9.42 -7.01
CA ILE A 88 1.70 -8.92 -7.13
C ILE A 88 1.84 -7.60 -6.37
N SER A 89 2.87 -7.49 -5.55
CA SER A 89 3.29 -6.23 -4.95
C SER A 89 4.45 -5.68 -5.74
N VAL A 90 4.38 -4.41 -6.14
CA VAL A 90 5.44 -3.74 -6.89
C VAL A 90 5.78 -2.39 -6.29
N GLU A 91 7.01 -1.95 -6.53
CA GLU A 91 7.52 -0.64 -6.09
C GLU A 91 8.31 0.01 -7.22
N GLU A 92 8.23 1.32 -7.31
CA GLU A 92 8.95 2.10 -8.31
C GLU A 92 10.05 2.93 -7.64
N LEU A 93 11.25 2.36 -7.56
CA LEU A 93 12.42 3.04 -6.99
C LEU A 93 13.12 3.95 -8.00
N ASN A 94 12.99 3.63 -9.29
CA ASN A 94 13.56 4.38 -10.39
C ASN A 94 12.44 4.64 -11.41
N PRO A 95 12.40 5.83 -12.04
CA PRO A 95 11.39 6.15 -13.04
C PRO A 95 11.26 5.06 -14.10
N GLY A 96 10.04 4.63 -14.37
CA GLY A 96 9.69 3.64 -15.39
C GLY A 96 10.17 2.20 -15.10
N LYS A 97 10.78 1.93 -13.94
CA LYS A 97 11.24 0.61 -13.52
C LYS A 97 10.47 0.11 -12.31
N LEU A 98 9.67 -0.93 -12.52
CA LEU A 98 8.95 -1.64 -11.46
C LEU A 98 9.80 -2.78 -10.89
N TYR A 99 9.83 -2.84 -9.57
CA TYR A 99 10.48 -3.89 -8.80
C TYR A 99 9.42 -4.73 -8.09
N ILE A 100 9.44 -6.04 -8.31
CA ILE A 100 8.51 -6.96 -7.66
C ILE A 100 8.98 -7.21 -6.23
N ARG A 101 8.02 -7.20 -5.30
CA ARG A 101 8.23 -7.50 -3.90
C ARG A 101 7.68 -8.88 -3.57
N ALA A 102 8.27 -9.51 -2.55
CA ALA A 102 7.72 -10.72 -1.96
C ALA A 102 6.29 -10.45 -1.46
N PRO A 103 5.41 -11.47 -1.47
CA PRO A 103 4.03 -11.38 -1.03
C PRO A 103 3.83 -10.61 0.28
N LEU A 104 3.02 -9.53 0.19
CA LEU A 104 2.63 -8.68 1.32
C LEU A 104 3.83 -8.10 2.12
N SER A 105 5.01 -8.05 1.49
CA SER A 105 6.30 -7.71 2.10
C SER A 105 6.92 -6.45 1.47
N ARG A 106 7.97 -5.93 2.12
CA ARG A 106 8.84 -4.85 1.61
C ARG A 106 10.10 -5.35 0.93
N VAL A 107 10.32 -6.67 0.92
CA VAL A 107 11.52 -7.29 0.35
C VAL A 107 11.36 -7.36 -1.17
N VAL A 108 12.23 -6.69 -1.91
CA VAL A 108 12.31 -6.84 -3.37
C VAL A 108 12.88 -8.21 -3.71
N THR A 109 12.22 -8.94 -4.60
CA THR A 109 12.65 -10.29 -5.02
C THR A 109 13.37 -10.24 -6.36
N LYS A 110 14.36 -11.13 -6.51
CA LYS A 110 15.05 -11.34 -7.78
C LYS A 110 14.42 -12.53 -8.49
N GLY A 111 13.90 -12.27 -9.69
CA GLY A 111 13.40 -13.30 -10.60
C GLY A 111 11.88 -13.40 -10.65
N LEU A 112 11.38 -13.61 -11.87
CA LEU A 112 10.04 -14.12 -12.11
C LEU A 112 10.13 -15.65 -12.06
N ASN A 113 9.30 -16.32 -11.25
CA ASN A 113 9.24 -17.78 -11.28
C ASN A 113 8.73 -18.27 -12.66
N SER A 114 9.15 -19.48 -13.05
CA SER A 114 8.66 -20.15 -14.27
C SER A 114 7.15 -20.36 -14.17
N GLY A 115 6.37 -19.63 -14.96
CA GLY A 115 4.90 -19.66 -14.91
C GLY A 115 4.23 -18.29 -14.97
N PHE A 116 5.00 -17.20 -14.87
CA PHE A 116 4.49 -15.86 -15.18
C PHE A 116 4.08 -15.78 -16.68
N PRO A 117 2.99 -15.09 -17.05
CA PRO A 117 2.41 -15.09 -18.37
C PRO A 117 3.16 -14.08 -19.23
N GLU A 118 3.55 -14.52 -20.41
CA GLU A 118 4.37 -13.73 -21.30
C GLU A 118 3.57 -12.63 -22.01
N ASN A 119 2.23 -12.76 -22.06
CA ASN A 119 1.35 -11.84 -22.77
C ASN A 119 0.31 -11.25 -21.79
N LEU A 120 0.63 -10.07 -21.25
CA LEU A 120 -0.26 -9.32 -20.38
C LEU A 120 -0.64 -8.00 -21.02
N GLY A 121 -1.96 -7.73 -21.07
CA GLY A 121 -2.51 -6.44 -21.44
C GLY A 121 -2.65 -5.53 -20.22
N SER A 122 -2.76 -4.22 -20.45
CA SER A 122 -3.02 -3.26 -19.37
C SER A 122 -4.35 -3.50 -18.65
N SER A 123 -5.33 -4.12 -19.33
CA SER A 123 -6.64 -4.49 -18.77
C SER A 123 -6.58 -5.61 -17.74
N ASP A 124 -5.48 -6.36 -17.71
CA ASP A 124 -5.37 -7.55 -16.86
C ASP A 124 -4.94 -7.16 -15.44
N PHE A 125 -4.48 -5.93 -15.25
CA PHE A 125 -4.05 -5.38 -13.97
C PHE A 125 -5.15 -4.54 -13.33
N GLN A 126 -5.57 -4.95 -12.14
CA GLN A 126 -6.42 -4.18 -11.25
C GLN A 126 -5.60 -3.75 -10.04
N GLU A 127 -5.44 -2.45 -9.82
CA GLU A 127 -4.80 -1.95 -8.60
C GLU A 127 -5.76 -2.12 -7.41
N LEU A 128 -5.32 -2.88 -6.41
CA LEU A 128 -6.10 -3.14 -5.19
C LEU A 128 -5.75 -2.19 -4.05
N GLY A 129 -4.53 -1.68 -4.04
CA GLY A 129 -4.07 -0.75 -3.02
C GLY A 129 -2.79 -0.06 -3.44
N ARG A 130 -2.66 1.21 -3.08
CA ARG A 130 -1.47 2.03 -3.28
C ARG A 130 -0.99 2.56 -1.94
N PHE A 131 0.29 2.44 -1.70
CA PHE A 131 0.95 2.89 -0.47
C PHE A 131 2.23 3.65 -0.80
N TYR A 132 2.77 4.28 0.24
CA TYR A 132 3.99 5.06 0.15
C TYR A 132 4.97 4.61 1.22
N THR A 133 6.25 4.66 0.91
CA THR A 133 7.32 4.28 1.83
C THR A 133 8.47 5.25 1.65
N LEU A 134 9.14 5.61 2.75
CA LEU A 134 10.43 6.30 2.69
C LEU A 134 11.55 5.26 2.77
N ARG A 135 12.28 5.06 1.68
CA ARG A 135 13.42 4.12 1.59
C ARG A 135 14.71 4.86 1.95
N LYS A 136 15.51 4.34 2.88
CA LYS A 136 16.85 4.89 3.14
C LYS A 136 17.83 4.54 2.03
N VAL A 137 18.69 5.49 1.68
CA VAL A 137 19.74 5.36 0.66
C VAL A 137 21.10 5.43 1.37
N ASP A 138 21.82 4.31 1.42
CA ASP A 138 23.16 4.27 2.01
C ASP A 138 24.24 4.83 1.07
N ARG A 139 24.01 4.84 -0.26
CA ARG A 139 24.97 5.34 -1.27
C ARG A 139 24.24 6.10 -2.39
N PRO A 140 24.47 7.42 -2.55
CA PRO A 140 23.78 8.23 -3.55
C PRO A 140 24.14 7.87 -5.01
N ASP A 141 25.27 7.19 -5.23
CA ASP A 141 25.90 7.07 -6.55
C ASP A 141 25.77 5.68 -7.23
N GLN A 142 25.00 4.75 -6.66
CA GLN A 142 24.75 3.42 -7.24
C GLN A 142 23.26 3.14 -7.45
N ASP A 143 22.92 2.30 -8.43
CA ASP A 143 21.60 1.66 -8.52
C ASP A 143 21.24 1.11 -7.13
N MET A 144 20.09 1.52 -6.59
CA MET A 144 19.68 1.40 -5.17
C MET A 144 19.59 -0.04 -4.59
N PHE A 145 20.10 -1.05 -5.27
CA PHE A 145 20.02 -2.46 -4.88
C PHE A 145 21.19 -2.87 -4.00
N SER A 146 21.03 -2.70 -2.68
CA SER A 146 21.69 -3.60 -1.72
C SER A 146 20.63 -4.38 -0.94
N GLU A 147 20.47 -5.64 -1.34
CA GLU A 147 19.52 -6.65 -0.83
C GLU A 147 19.66 -6.89 0.69
N LYS A 148 20.83 -6.58 1.26
CA LYS A 148 21.20 -6.87 2.65
C LYS A 148 20.59 -5.96 3.72
N ARG A 149 19.91 -4.85 3.38
CA ARG A 149 19.50 -3.83 4.37
C ARG A 149 18.09 -3.26 4.23
N LEU A 150 17.25 -3.82 3.36
CA LEU A 150 15.85 -3.41 3.18
C LEU A 150 14.89 -3.90 4.29
N THR A 151 15.42 -4.47 5.37
CA THR A 151 14.66 -5.31 6.32
C THR A 151 14.32 -4.69 7.67
N GLU A 152 14.70 -3.44 7.98
CA GLU A 152 14.62 -2.96 9.39
C GLU A 152 14.04 -1.56 9.62
N TYR A 153 13.71 -0.78 8.57
CA TYR A 153 13.06 0.51 8.74
C TYR A 153 11.55 0.39 8.53
N ASP A 154 10.82 0.16 9.64
CA ASP A 154 9.37 0.19 9.65
C ASP A 154 8.85 1.60 9.89
N ASN A 155 8.74 2.35 8.80
CA ASN A 155 7.88 3.51 8.77
C ASN A 155 6.54 3.17 8.13
N LYS A 156 5.53 3.96 8.43
CA LYS A 156 4.31 4.05 7.62
C LYS A 156 4.16 5.48 7.13
N VAL A 157 3.87 5.64 5.85
CA VAL A 157 3.81 6.95 5.21
C VAL A 157 2.46 7.15 4.55
N VAL A 158 1.86 8.30 4.80
CA VAL A 158 0.77 8.85 3.99
C VAL A 158 1.28 10.08 3.27
N LEU A 159 1.11 10.08 1.95
CA LEU A 159 1.28 11.26 1.12
C LEU A 159 0.00 12.10 1.18
N PHE A 160 0.12 13.31 1.69
CA PHE A 160 -0.97 14.25 1.87
C PHE A 160 -0.81 15.39 0.85
N VAL A 161 -1.66 15.41 -0.18
CA VAL A 161 -1.63 16.41 -1.25
C VAL A 161 -2.49 17.60 -0.86
N ASP A 162 -2.05 18.82 -1.20
CA ASP A 162 -2.85 20.03 -1.04
C ASP A 162 -4.20 19.90 -1.76
N PRO A 163 -5.35 20.02 -1.06
CA PRO A 163 -6.67 19.99 -1.66
C PRO A 163 -6.85 20.99 -2.81
N VAL A 164 -6.15 22.13 -2.79
CA VAL A 164 -6.22 23.15 -3.84
C VAL A 164 -5.64 22.65 -5.17
N HIS A 165 -4.69 21.72 -5.11
CA HIS A 165 -3.94 21.23 -6.27
C HIS A 165 -4.22 19.76 -6.61
N GLU A 166 -5.28 19.15 -6.08
CA GLU A 166 -5.60 17.72 -6.25
C GLU A 166 -5.64 17.24 -7.72
N SER A 167 -6.07 18.10 -8.65
CA SER A 167 -6.18 17.74 -10.07
C SER A 167 -4.83 17.62 -10.78
N CYS A 168 -3.85 18.41 -10.34
CA CYS A 168 -2.51 18.42 -10.93
C CYS A 168 -1.46 18.82 -9.89
N PRO A 169 -1.22 17.96 -8.90
CA PRO A 169 -0.26 18.28 -7.86
C PRO A 169 1.15 18.25 -8.44
N THR A 170 2.00 19.11 -7.90
CA THR A 170 3.45 19.02 -8.00
C THR A 170 4.00 18.44 -6.70
N ILE A 171 5.31 18.18 -6.66
CA ILE A 171 5.94 17.72 -5.42
C ILE A 171 5.87 18.77 -4.30
N ASP A 172 5.87 20.06 -4.65
CA ASP A 172 5.81 21.17 -3.69
C ASP A 172 4.45 21.25 -2.99
N ASP A 173 3.41 20.69 -3.61
CA ASP A 173 2.04 20.61 -3.06
C ASP A 173 1.86 19.40 -2.13
N CYS A 174 2.92 18.62 -1.90
CA CYS A 174 2.86 17.40 -1.12
C CYS A 174 3.45 17.58 0.28
N THR A 175 2.76 16.99 1.26
CA THR A 175 3.21 16.85 2.64
C THR A 175 3.28 15.36 2.97
N VAL A 176 4.36 14.92 3.58
CA VAL A 176 4.56 13.54 4.05
C VAL A 176 4.20 13.47 5.52
N VAL A 177 3.28 12.59 5.89
CA VAL A 177 3.04 12.20 7.28
C VAL A 177 3.62 10.82 7.50
N GLU A 178 4.64 10.75 8.34
CA GLU A 178 5.41 9.55 8.61
C GLU A 178 5.28 9.14 10.08
N LEU A 179 4.93 7.87 10.29
CA LEU A 179 4.98 7.19 11.57
C LEU A 179 6.17 6.25 11.58
N TYR A 180 7.06 6.43 12.54
CA TYR A 180 8.12 5.47 12.83
C TYR A 180 7.68 4.51 13.93
N ASP A 181 8.14 3.27 13.84
CA ASP A 181 7.95 2.30 14.92
C ASP A 181 8.51 2.85 16.26
N GLN A 182 7.78 2.59 17.35
CA GLN A 182 8.15 2.94 18.74
C GLN A 182 8.30 4.44 19.04
N ILE A 183 7.68 5.33 18.25
CA ILE A 183 7.69 6.78 18.49
C ILE A 183 6.30 7.31 18.89
N THR A 184 6.28 8.31 19.78
CA THR A 184 5.06 8.96 20.33
C THR A 184 4.57 10.17 19.51
N TYR A 185 5.10 10.35 18.30
CA TYR A 185 4.79 11.48 17.42
C TYR A 185 4.76 11.06 15.96
N LEU A 186 4.03 11.82 15.16
CA LEU A 186 4.04 11.77 13.71
C LEU A 186 5.01 12.83 13.18
N SER A 187 5.88 12.46 12.26
CA SER A 187 6.71 13.41 11.52
C SER A 187 5.91 13.94 10.34
N VAL A 188 5.75 15.26 10.25
CA VAL A 188 5.03 15.92 9.16
C VAL A 188 6.03 16.80 8.41
N THR A 189 6.35 16.42 7.17
CA THR A 189 7.36 17.09 6.34
C THR A 189 6.74 17.67 5.09
N ARG A 190 6.87 18.99 4.89
CA ARG A 190 6.48 19.63 3.62
C ARG A 190 7.58 19.37 2.59
N LEU A 191 7.22 18.87 1.41
CA LEU A 191 8.23 18.50 0.42
C LEU A 191 8.81 19.69 -0.34
N LYS A 192 8.09 20.83 -0.38
CA LYS A 192 8.52 22.09 -1.01
C LYS A 192 9.86 22.62 -0.47
N ASP A 193 10.00 22.64 0.86
CA ASP A 193 11.16 23.21 1.56
C ASP A 193 11.88 22.18 2.45
N GLY A 194 11.29 21.01 2.64
CA GLY A 194 11.81 20.00 3.55
C GLY A 194 11.57 20.33 5.03
N GLU A 195 10.71 21.31 5.36
CA GLU A 195 10.41 21.65 6.74
C GLU A 195 9.69 20.48 7.42
N THR A 196 10.30 19.93 8.46
CA THR A 196 9.75 18.84 9.26
C THR A 196 9.30 19.33 10.62
N LYS A 197 8.08 18.97 11.03
CA LYS A 197 7.56 19.16 12.38
C LYS A 197 7.13 17.85 13.00
N GLN A 198 7.26 17.76 14.32
CA GLN A 198 6.75 16.64 15.09
C GLN A 198 5.36 16.98 15.63
N VAL A 199 4.38 16.11 15.40
CA VAL A 199 3.02 16.28 15.89
C VAL A 199 2.69 15.11 16.82
N CYS A 200 2.40 15.42 18.08
CA CYS A 200 2.01 14.44 19.08
C CYS A 200 0.67 14.84 19.71
N PHE A 201 -0.01 13.87 20.34
CA PHE A 201 -1.22 14.13 21.10
C PHE A 201 -1.11 13.53 22.50
N ARG A 202 -0.91 14.38 23.52
CA ARG A 202 -0.84 13.99 24.94
C ARG A 202 0.12 12.81 25.22
N GLY A 203 1.21 12.70 24.46
CA GLY A 203 2.19 11.61 24.59
C GLY A 203 1.70 10.23 24.12
N SER A 204 0.65 10.16 23.29
CA SER A 204 0.10 8.91 22.78
C SER A 204 1.04 8.25 21.78
N GLU A 205 1.29 6.96 21.94
CA GLU A 205 1.95 6.10 20.94
C GLU A 205 0.95 5.71 19.86
N PHE A 206 1.33 5.90 18.59
CA PHE A 206 0.49 5.59 17.43
C PHE A 206 0.82 4.20 16.89
N ASP A 207 -0.22 3.46 16.52
CA ASP A 207 -0.09 2.12 15.92
C ASP A 207 -0.11 2.18 14.40
N ASP A 208 -0.92 3.08 13.82
CA ASP A 208 -1.13 3.11 12.38
C ASP A 208 -1.66 4.46 11.89
N LEU A 209 -1.51 4.71 10.58
CA LEU A 209 -2.05 5.87 9.89
C LEU A 209 -2.62 5.51 8.51
N VAL A 210 -3.58 6.29 8.02
CA VAL A 210 -4.19 6.12 6.68
C VAL A 210 -4.73 7.44 6.15
N ASN A 211 -4.83 7.59 4.82
CA ASN A 211 -5.62 8.65 4.22
C ASN A 211 -7.09 8.21 4.13
N PHE A 212 -8.00 9.02 4.66
CA PHE A 212 -9.44 8.78 4.58
C PHE A 212 -10.16 10.12 4.37
N LYS A 213 -10.98 10.21 3.30
CA LYS A 213 -11.78 11.40 2.95
C LYS A 213 -10.96 12.71 2.95
N GLY A 214 -9.75 12.68 2.38
CA GLY A 214 -8.89 13.87 2.27
C GLY A 214 -8.28 14.34 3.59
N LYS A 215 -8.26 13.50 4.62
CA LYS A 215 -7.57 13.75 5.89
C LYS A 215 -6.68 12.56 6.24
N VAL A 216 -5.67 12.82 7.06
CA VAL A 216 -4.87 11.74 7.65
C VAL A 216 -5.53 11.30 8.95
N TYR A 217 -5.87 10.03 9.04
CA TYR A 217 -6.37 9.40 10.25
C TYR A 217 -5.25 8.59 10.89
N ALA A 218 -5.09 8.73 12.20
CA ALA A 218 -4.12 7.99 12.99
C ALA A 218 -4.83 7.32 14.17
N VAL A 219 -4.43 6.10 14.51
CA VAL A 219 -4.95 5.37 15.67
C VAL A 219 -3.85 5.19 16.70
N ASP A 220 -4.15 5.47 17.97
CA ASP A 220 -3.22 5.23 19.07
C ASP A 220 -3.28 3.80 19.61
N HIS A 221 -2.34 3.48 20.51
CA HIS A 221 -2.30 2.20 21.21
C HIS A 221 -3.55 1.88 22.06
N LYS A 222 -4.42 2.86 22.33
CA LYS A 222 -5.69 2.71 23.07
C LYS A 222 -6.89 2.56 22.12
N GLY A 223 -6.67 2.66 20.81
CA GLY A 223 -7.74 2.62 19.81
C GLY A 223 -8.49 3.94 19.66
N SER A 224 -8.00 5.02 20.28
CA SER A 224 -8.49 6.37 20.01
C SER A 224 -8.07 6.76 18.60
N VAL A 225 -8.97 7.36 17.84
CA VAL A 225 -8.67 7.83 16.49
C VAL A 225 -8.64 9.34 16.42
N PHE A 226 -7.64 9.82 15.70
CA PHE A 226 -7.34 11.22 15.48
C PHE A 226 -7.39 11.51 13.99
N SER A 227 -7.87 12.69 13.62
CA SER A 227 -7.81 13.21 12.27
C SER A 227 -6.88 14.41 12.19
N MET A 228 -6.25 14.59 11.03
CA MET A 228 -5.40 15.72 10.69
C MET A 228 -5.80 16.23 9.30
N ASP A 229 -6.22 17.49 9.23
CA ASP A 229 -6.47 18.19 7.98
C ASP A 229 -5.20 18.87 7.45
N TYR A 230 -5.20 19.16 6.14
CA TYR A 230 -4.03 19.68 5.43
C TYR A 230 -3.62 21.10 5.87
N HIS A 231 -4.57 21.94 6.28
CA HIS A 231 -4.29 23.34 6.61
C HIS A 231 -3.75 23.48 8.03
N SER A 232 -4.38 22.82 9.00
CA SER A 232 -3.97 22.89 10.40
C SER A 232 -2.74 22.02 10.66
N LEU A 233 -2.68 20.85 10.01
CA LEU A 233 -1.69 19.80 10.28
C LEU A 233 -1.54 19.53 11.79
N LYS A 234 -2.67 19.58 12.50
CA LYS A 234 -2.82 19.27 13.92
C LYS A 234 -3.70 18.03 14.08
N LEU A 235 -3.48 17.28 15.15
CA LEU A 235 -4.30 16.13 15.49
C LEU A 235 -5.53 16.57 16.30
N LEU A 236 -6.71 16.17 15.84
CA LEU A 236 -7.98 16.32 16.53
C LEU A 236 -8.53 14.94 16.86
N CYS A 237 -8.91 14.70 18.11
CA CYS A 237 -9.56 13.45 18.52
C CYS A 237 -10.95 13.36 17.86
N VAL A 238 -11.22 12.24 17.19
CA VAL A 238 -12.50 11.95 16.53
C VAL A 238 -13.30 10.94 17.35
N SER A 239 -12.63 9.99 18.00
CA SER A 239 -13.27 8.99 18.83
C SER A 239 -12.31 8.60 19.96
N GLU A 240 -12.83 8.56 21.18
CA GLU A 240 -12.07 8.19 22.37
C GLU A 240 -12.01 6.67 22.56
N THR A 241 -10.88 6.21 23.13
CA THR A 241 -10.55 4.86 23.63
C THR A 241 -11.65 3.78 23.50
N LEU A 242 -11.31 2.67 22.86
CA LEU A 242 -12.09 1.43 22.96
C LEU A 242 -12.15 0.99 24.43
N SER A 243 -13.34 1.03 25.04
CA SER A 243 -13.55 0.63 26.44
C SER A 243 -13.01 -0.79 26.69
N GLY A 244 -12.11 -0.93 27.67
CA GLY A 244 -11.49 -2.21 28.03
C GLY A 244 -10.15 -2.54 27.33
N SER A 245 -9.64 -1.67 26.45
CA SER A 245 -8.32 -1.88 25.83
C SER A 245 -7.17 -1.43 26.76
N SER A 246 -6.73 -2.35 27.63
CA SER A 246 -5.46 -2.17 28.34
C SER A 246 -4.30 -2.11 27.33
N ARG A 247 -3.26 -1.35 27.69
CA ARG A 247 -2.06 -1.00 26.92
C ARG A 247 -1.35 -2.12 26.14
N SER A 248 -1.56 -3.40 26.44
CA SER A 248 -0.56 -4.43 26.10
C SER A 248 -0.98 -5.49 25.10
N ASN A 249 -2.27 -5.73 24.86
CA ASN A 249 -2.67 -7.01 24.25
C ASN A 249 -3.17 -6.93 22.80
N TYR A 250 -3.31 -5.75 22.19
CA TYR A 250 -3.78 -5.65 20.80
C TYR A 250 -3.03 -4.60 19.99
N LYS A 251 -2.52 -5.01 18.84
CA LYS A 251 -1.99 -4.12 17.80
C LYS A 251 -3.07 -3.75 16.81
N LYS A 252 -3.01 -2.52 16.32
CA LYS A 252 -4.07 -1.92 15.51
C LYS A 252 -3.57 -1.59 14.12
N ARG A 253 -4.44 -1.79 13.13
CA ARG A 253 -4.26 -1.32 11.76
C ARG A 253 -5.54 -0.65 11.28
N LEU A 254 -5.40 0.36 10.44
CA LEU A 254 -6.50 1.04 9.78
C LEU A 254 -6.63 0.54 8.35
N ALA A 255 -7.87 0.38 7.89
CA ALA A 255 -8.20 0.01 6.52
C ALA A 255 -9.34 0.90 6.01
N VAL A 256 -9.30 1.26 4.74
CA VAL A 256 -10.36 2.04 4.09
C VAL A 256 -10.98 1.21 2.98
N SER A 257 -12.31 1.18 2.91
CA SER A 257 -13.06 0.53 1.83
C SER A 257 -14.43 1.15 1.67
N GLY A 258 -14.86 1.38 0.43
CA GLY A 258 -16.22 1.87 0.15
C GLY A 258 -16.58 3.22 0.77
N GLY A 259 -15.59 4.08 1.07
CA GLY A 259 -15.84 5.35 1.76
C GLY A 259 -16.01 5.22 3.28
N GLU A 260 -15.63 4.07 3.85
CA GLU A 260 -15.73 3.76 5.28
C GLU A 260 -14.34 3.45 5.86
N LEU A 261 -14.17 3.72 7.16
CA LEU A 261 -12.94 3.47 7.90
C LEU A 261 -13.12 2.29 8.86
N TYR A 262 -12.18 1.36 8.81
CA TYR A 262 -12.15 0.15 9.61
C TYR A 262 -10.91 0.12 10.50
N LEU A 263 -11.09 -0.39 11.71
CA LEU A 263 -10.03 -0.64 12.67
C LEU A 263 -9.90 -2.14 12.91
N VAL A 264 -8.69 -2.66 12.72
CA VAL A 264 -8.37 -4.09 12.79
C VAL A 264 -7.47 -4.29 13.99
N LEU A 265 -7.96 -5.02 14.99
CA LEU A 265 -7.20 -5.38 16.19
C LEU A 265 -6.68 -6.79 16.01
N ARG A 266 -5.36 -6.96 16.18
CA ARG A 266 -4.70 -8.26 16.32
C ARG A 266 -4.26 -8.45 17.75
N ARG A 267 -4.72 -9.53 18.39
CA ARG A 267 -4.29 -9.88 19.74
C ARG A 267 -2.82 -10.30 19.78
N CYS A 268 -2.05 -9.68 20.66
CA CYS A 268 -0.64 -9.89 20.96
C CYS A 268 -0.39 -10.90 22.10
N GLN A 269 -1.37 -11.69 22.56
CA GLN A 269 -1.17 -12.88 23.39
C GLN A 269 -2.34 -13.84 23.13
N ILE A 270 -2.14 -14.91 22.35
CA ILE A 270 -3.18 -15.91 22.11
C ILE A 270 -3.17 -16.86 23.31
N SER A 271 -4.13 -16.70 24.22
CA SER A 271 -4.64 -17.80 25.06
C SER A 271 -5.71 -18.54 24.26
N ASP A 272 -5.85 -19.86 24.44
CA ASP A 272 -6.75 -20.75 23.67
C ASP A 272 -8.26 -20.40 23.71
N HIS A 273 -8.64 -19.29 24.34
CA HIS A 273 -10.04 -18.91 24.59
C HIS A 273 -10.50 -17.59 23.94
N ASP A 274 -9.62 -16.84 23.27
CA ASP A 274 -9.96 -15.51 22.75
C ASP A 274 -9.69 -15.36 21.24
N ALA A 275 -10.58 -14.65 20.55
CA ALA A 275 -10.47 -14.40 19.11
C ALA A 275 -9.16 -13.68 18.75
N ALA A 276 -8.45 -14.19 17.74
CA ALA A 276 -7.18 -13.63 17.28
C ALA A 276 -7.34 -12.21 16.71
N PHE A 277 -8.47 -11.94 16.05
CA PHE A 277 -8.77 -10.64 15.47
C PHE A 277 -10.13 -10.11 15.90
N LYS A 278 -10.23 -8.78 15.97
CA LYS A 278 -11.48 -8.04 16.04
C LYS A 278 -11.46 -6.93 15.00
N VAL A 279 -12.61 -6.64 14.40
CA VAL A 279 -12.73 -5.56 13.42
C VAL A 279 -13.86 -4.63 13.84
N PHE A 280 -13.61 -3.34 13.72
CA PHE A 280 -14.57 -2.29 14.03
C PHE A 280 -14.73 -1.37 12.82
N LYS A 281 -15.91 -0.79 12.68
CA LYS A 281 -16.20 0.25 11.70
C LYS A 281 -16.39 1.58 12.43
N LEU A 282 -15.82 2.65 11.90
CA LEU A 282 -16.00 3.99 12.48
C LEU A 282 -17.42 4.47 12.18
N ASN A 283 -18.16 4.79 13.23
CA ASN A 283 -19.41 5.51 13.16
C ASN A 283 -19.12 7.00 13.29
N GLU A 284 -19.03 7.70 12.15
CA GLU A 284 -18.71 9.14 12.12
C GLU A 284 -19.77 10.00 12.80
N GLU A 285 -21.04 9.57 12.79
CA GLU A 285 -22.15 10.33 13.40
C GLU A 285 -22.11 10.27 14.93
N ASN A 286 -21.73 9.12 15.48
CA ASN A 286 -21.71 8.86 16.92
C ASN A 286 -20.30 8.88 17.52
N GLU A 287 -19.28 9.22 16.71
CA GLU A 287 -17.88 9.35 17.14
C GLU A 287 -17.36 8.10 17.89
N LYS A 288 -17.75 6.92 17.42
CA LYS A 288 -17.46 5.63 18.09
C LYS A 288 -17.10 4.52 17.13
N TRP A 289 -16.56 3.44 17.67
CA TRP A 289 -16.32 2.19 16.97
C TRP A 289 -17.48 1.22 17.15
N ASP A 290 -18.08 0.77 16.05
CA ASP A 290 -19.06 -0.31 16.05
C ASP A 290 -18.35 -1.63 15.71
N GLU A 291 -18.36 -2.60 16.63
CA GLU A 291 -17.72 -3.92 16.45
C GLU A 291 -18.47 -4.74 15.40
N LEU A 292 -17.73 -5.32 14.45
CA LEU A 292 -18.25 -6.26 13.47
C LEU A 292 -18.11 -7.68 14.03
N VAL A 293 -19.08 -8.08 14.87
CA VAL A 293 -19.04 -9.36 15.61
C VAL A 293 -19.02 -10.57 14.66
N GLU A 294 -19.76 -10.51 13.56
CA GLU A 294 -19.80 -11.57 12.54
C GLU A 294 -18.62 -11.51 11.55
N GLY A 295 -17.70 -10.56 11.73
CA GLY A 295 -16.56 -10.34 10.84
C GLY A 295 -16.84 -9.36 9.71
N ILE A 296 -16.11 -9.48 8.61
CA ILE A 296 -16.08 -8.51 7.51
C ILE A 296 -17.04 -8.85 6.36
N GLY A 297 -17.76 -9.97 6.46
CA GLY A 297 -18.73 -10.45 5.47
C GLY A 297 -18.16 -11.51 4.51
N ASP A 298 -19.02 -12.44 4.09
CA ASP A 298 -18.65 -13.63 3.30
C ASP A 298 -18.22 -13.33 1.87
N ASP A 299 -18.46 -12.12 1.38
CA ASP A 299 -18.04 -11.66 0.06
C ASP A 299 -16.68 -10.95 0.07
N ARG A 300 -16.10 -10.72 1.25
CA ARG A 300 -14.91 -9.88 1.46
C ARG A 300 -13.71 -10.63 2.01
N ILE A 301 -12.53 -10.18 1.59
CA ILE A 301 -11.23 -10.60 2.11
C ILE A 301 -10.44 -9.34 2.46
N LEU A 302 -9.88 -9.28 3.66
CA LEU A 302 -9.01 -8.19 4.10
C LEU A 302 -7.55 -8.63 4.06
N PHE A 303 -6.73 -7.95 3.26
CA PHE A 303 -5.29 -8.17 3.24
C PHE A 303 -4.57 -7.15 4.13
N VAL A 304 -3.61 -7.63 4.92
CA VAL A 304 -2.76 -6.82 5.81
C VAL A 304 -1.29 -7.00 5.42
N THR A 305 -0.64 -5.90 5.09
CA THR A 305 0.77 -5.82 4.70
C THR A 305 1.56 -4.95 5.68
N PHE A 306 2.88 -4.84 5.48
CA PHE A 306 3.67 -3.84 6.21
C PHE A 306 3.28 -2.39 5.87
N ASP A 307 2.88 -2.13 4.62
CA ASP A 307 2.59 -0.78 4.12
C ASP A 307 1.16 -0.33 4.41
N GLY A 308 0.23 -1.26 4.59
CA GLY A 308 -1.16 -0.97 4.90
C GLY A 308 -2.11 -2.14 4.64
N CYS A 309 -3.41 -1.84 4.74
CA CYS A 309 -4.49 -2.79 4.58
C CYS A 309 -5.35 -2.44 3.37
N PHE A 310 -5.88 -3.46 2.69
CA PHE A 310 -6.81 -3.27 1.58
C PHE A 310 -7.83 -4.41 1.52
N PHE A 311 -9.05 -4.08 1.08
CA PHE A 311 -10.13 -5.05 0.90
C PHE A 311 -10.20 -5.54 -0.54
N THR A 312 -10.67 -6.76 -0.70
CA THR A 312 -10.97 -7.37 -2.00
C THR A 312 -12.23 -8.22 -1.91
N PHE A 313 -12.75 -8.67 -3.06
CA PHE A 313 -13.92 -9.54 -3.12
C PHE A 313 -13.52 -10.98 -3.38
N VAL A 314 -14.24 -11.93 -2.77
CA VAL A 314 -14.03 -13.38 -2.97
C VAL A 314 -14.20 -13.79 -4.42
N LYS A 315 -15.08 -13.13 -5.17
CA LYS A 315 -15.29 -13.39 -6.61
C LYS A 315 -14.01 -13.26 -7.44
N ASP A 316 -13.03 -12.49 -6.95
CA ASP A 316 -11.76 -12.24 -7.60
C ASP A 316 -10.73 -13.36 -7.28
N PHE A 317 -11.04 -14.24 -6.33
CA PHE A 317 -10.21 -15.36 -5.87
C PHE A 317 -10.99 -16.69 -5.91
N PRO A 318 -11.11 -17.33 -7.08
CA PRO A 318 -11.85 -18.58 -7.22
C PRO A 318 -11.36 -19.68 -6.26
N GLY A 319 -12.29 -20.28 -5.52
CA GLY A 319 -12.00 -21.33 -4.53
C GLY A 319 -11.66 -20.83 -3.13
N TRP A 320 -11.58 -19.51 -2.93
CA TRP A 320 -11.39 -18.93 -1.60
C TRP A 320 -12.71 -18.77 -0.86
N LYS A 321 -12.64 -18.91 0.46
CA LYS A 321 -13.69 -18.54 1.40
C LYS A 321 -13.49 -17.10 1.86
N GLY A 322 -14.56 -16.32 1.86
CA GLY A 322 -14.55 -14.96 2.39
C GLY A 322 -14.59 -14.89 3.90
N ASN A 323 -14.99 -13.71 4.39
CA ASN A 323 -15.02 -13.39 5.81
C ASN A 323 -13.70 -13.78 6.50
N CYS A 324 -12.59 -13.30 5.92
CA CYS A 324 -11.25 -13.69 6.36
C CYS A 324 -10.22 -12.55 6.26
N ILE A 325 -9.20 -12.64 7.12
CA ILE A 325 -8.05 -11.75 7.14
C ILE A 325 -6.81 -12.52 6.69
N VAL A 326 -6.11 -11.99 5.70
CA VAL A 326 -4.87 -12.54 5.16
C VAL A 326 -3.75 -11.60 5.54
N PHE A 327 -2.77 -12.07 6.31
CA PHE A 327 -1.74 -11.20 6.87
C PHE A 327 -0.37 -11.85 6.82
N ARG A 328 0.66 -11.00 6.62
CA ARG A 328 2.05 -11.43 6.71
C ARG A 328 2.55 -11.42 8.15
N ARG A 329 3.43 -12.35 8.51
CA ARG A 329 4.17 -12.35 9.78
C ARG A 329 4.81 -10.99 10.04
N GLY A 330 4.59 -10.44 11.23
CA GLY A 330 5.18 -9.16 11.62
C GLY A 330 4.43 -7.92 11.09
N SER A 331 3.29 -8.09 10.41
CA SER A 331 2.45 -6.94 10.02
C SER A 331 1.81 -6.23 11.22
N PHE A 332 1.93 -6.79 12.43
CA PHE A 332 1.51 -6.23 13.70
C PHE A 332 2.68 -6.26 14.72
N PRO A 333 3.68 -5.37 14.61
CA PRO A 333 4.89 -5.41 15.45
C PRO A 333 4.58 -5.00 16.90
N GLU A 334 5.21 -5.65 17.90
CA GLU A 334 5.06 -5.29 19.31
C GLU A 334 5.69 -3.93 19.65
N TYR A 335 5.19 -3.25 20.69
CA TYR A 335 5.84 -2.03 21.23
C TYR A 335 7.22 -2.32 21.85
N SER A 336 7.49 -3.59 22.20
CA SER A 336 8.79 -4.05 22.71
C SER A 336 9.88 -4.10 21.63
N GLY A 337 9.50 -3.96 20.35
CA GLY A 337 10.37 -4.22 19.20
C GLY A 337 10.57 -5.70 18.89
N ILE A 338 10.02 -6.63 19.70
CA ILE A 338 10.12 -8.06 19.48
C ILE A 338 9.10 -8.49 18.41
N ARG A 339 9.57 -9.14 17.34
CA ARG A 339 8.76 -9.58 16.18
C ARG A 339 8.33 -11.05 16.23
N ASN A 340 8.51 -11.69 17.39
CA ASN A 340 8.28 -13.13 17.55
C ASN A 340 6.82 -13.50 17.83
N PHE A 341 5.88 -12.55 17.75
CA PHE A 341 4.53 -12.76 18.28
C PHE A 341 3.71 -13.84 17.55
N ASP A 342 3.87 -13.95 16.23
CA ASP A 342 3.21 -14.99 15.44
C ASP A 342 4.01 -16.29 15.35
N CYS A 343 5.10 -16.45 16.11
CA CYS A 343 6.01 -17.59 15.94
C CYS A 343 5.26 -18.93 16.02
N LYS A 344 4.28 -19.07 16.92
CA LYS A 344 3.45 -20.28 17.05
C LYS A 344 2.68 -20.65 15.78
N ILE A 345 2.14 -19.67 15.07
CA ILE A 345 1.44 -19.91 13.78
C ILE A 345 2.45 -20.38 12.74
N PHE A 346 3.66 -19.81 12.77
CA PHE A 346 4.69 -20.03 11.78
C PHE A 346 5.87 -20.88 12.28
N GLU A 347 5.64 -21.78 13.25
CA GLU A 347 6.66 -22.56 13.95
C GLU A 347 7.38 -23.56 13.03
N SER A 348 6.80 -23.87 11.86
CA SER A 348 7.47 -24.66 10.82
C SER A 348 8.45 -23.79 10.01
N TRP A 349 9.74 -24.11 10.11
CA TRP A 349 10.84 -23.40 9.43
C TRP A 349 10.87 -23.58 7.90
N LYS A 350 9.73 -23.91 7.28
CA LYS A 350 9.59 -24.24 5.85
C LYS A 350 8.41 -23.55 5.17
N LEU A 351 7.82 -22.53 5.77
CA LEU A 351 6.79 -21.75 5.07
C LEU A 351 7.49 -20.79 4.11
N HIS A 352 7.19 -20.90 2.82
CA HIS A 352 7.84 -20.09 1.78
C HIS A 352 7.31 -18.65 1.76
N LEU A 353 6.09 -18.43 2.25
CA LEU A 353 5.39 -17.15 2.12
C LEU A 353 5.31 -16.32 3.41
N ASP A 354 5.44 -16.90 4.62
CA ASP A 354 5.13 -16.22 5.90
C ASP A 354 3.77 -15.49 5.92
N VAL A 355 2.77 -16.04 5.22
CA VAL A 355 1.40 -15.51 5.21
C VAL A 355 0.50 -16.48 5.96
N ALA A 356 -0.44 -15.95 6.74
CA ALA A 356 -1.47 -16.70 7.43
C ALA A 356 -2.86 -16.14 7.10
N VAL A 357 -3.87 -16.99 7.31
CA VAL A 357 -5.28 -16.65 7.13
C VAL A 357 -5.99 -16.83 8.46
N PHE A 358 -6.86 -15.88 8.78
CA PHE A 358 -7.81 -15.97 9.87
C PHE A 358 -9.24 -15.98 9.32
N HIS A 359 -10.05 -16.96 9.69
CA HIS A 359 -11.47 -17.02 9.35
C HIS A 359 -12.33 -16.65 10.57
N PHE A 360 -13.32 -15.78 10.37
CA PHE A 360 -14.19 -15.32 11.46
C PHE A 360 -15.18 -16.38 11.94
N GLU A 361 -15.64 -17.27 11.05
CA GLU A 361 -16.70 -18.24 11.35
C GLU A 361 -16.31 -19.26 12.42
N ASP A 362 -15.08 -19.79 12.35
CA ASP A 362 -14.54 -20.80 13.25
C ASP A 362 -13.39 -20.29 14.14
N GLY A 363 -12.94 -19.04 13.91
CA GLY A 363 -11.79 -18.45 14.58
C GLY A 363 -10.46 -19.10 14.20
N ASP A 364 -10.43 -19.91 13.13
CA ASP A 364 -9.23 -20.64 12.72
C ASP A 364 -8.16 -19.68 12.20
N CYS A 365 -6.92 -19.83 12.69
CA CYS A 365 -5.78 -19.01 12.29
C CYS A 365 -4.57 -19.89 11.96
N ARG A 366 -4.30 -20.08 10.66
CA ARG A 366 -3.25 -21.01 10.20
C ARG A 366 -2.44 -20.41 9.05
N PRO A 367 -1.24 -20.95 8.79
CA PRO A 367 -0.48 -20.60 7.59
C PRO A 367 -1.32 -20.76 6.32
N LEU A 368 -1.14 -19.84 5.37
CA LEU A 368 -1.83 -19.84 4.08
C LEU A 368 -1.72 -21.18 3.34
N GLU A 369 -0.56 -21.82 3.45
CA GLU A 369 -0.24 -23.10 2.79
C GLU A 369 -1.11 -24.27 3.28
N THR A 370 -1.80 -24.15 4.42
CA THR A 370 -2.74 -25.18 4.88
C THR A 370 -4.06 -25.18 4.11
N TYR A 371 -4.37 -24.10 3.37
CA TYR A 371 -5.59 -23.97 2.59
C TYR A 371 -5.31 -24.31 1.12
N PRO A 372 -5.89 -25.40 0.57
CA PRO A 372 -5.61 -25.83 -0.79
C PRO A 372 -5.87 -24.73 -1.83
N GLY A 373 -4.85 -24.42 -2.62
CA GLY A 373 -4.94 -23.46 -3.74
C GLY A 373 -4.78 -21.99 -3.36
N TYR A 374 -4.75 -21.63 -2.06
CA TYR A 374 -4.58 -20.23 -1.65
C TYR A 374 -3.18 -19.69 -2.00
N SER A 375 -2.14 -20.50 -1.77
CA SER A 375 -0.76 -20.11 -2.09
C SER A 375 -0.52 -19.82 -3.57
N HIS A 376 -1.31 -20.42 -4.49
CA HIS A 376 -1.16 -20.23 -5.93
C HIS A 376 -1.49 -18.81 -6.41
N VAL A 377 -2.16 -18.01 -5.58
CA VAL A 377 -2.48 -16.62 -5.86
C VAL A 377 -1.29 -15.70 -5.63
N PHE A 378 -0.35 -16.08 -4.76
CA PHE A 378 0.77 -15.22 -4.44
C PHE A 378 1.95 -15.49 -5.37
N PHE A 379 2.60 -14.41 -5.78
CA PHE A 379 3.78 -14.42 -6.64
C PHE A 379 4.89 -13.59 -5.98
N PRO A 380 6.20 -13.92 -6.12
CA PRO A 380 6.83 -14.87 -7.05
C PRO A 380 6.55 -16.35 -6.81
#